data_AF-A0A517NCA1-F1
#
_entry.id   AF-A0A517NCA1-F1
#
_cell.length_a   1.000
_cell.length_b   1.000
_cell.length_c   1.000
_cell.angle_alpha   90.00
_cell.angle_beta   90.00
_cell.angle_gamma   90.00
#
_symmetry.space_group_name_H-M   'P 1'
#
loop_
_entity.id
_entity.type
_entity.pdbx_description
1 polymer ?
#
loop_
_entity_poly.entity_id
_entity_poly.type
_entity_poly.pdbx_seq_one_letter_code
_entity_poly.pdbx_strand_id
1 'polypeptide(L)'
;MCPLWHEPLLERLTSIKLTLLIGNYAQAHYWTDRRTGNMTDSVANWRSVAPAMFPLPHPSPRNNGWLKRNPWFEHDVLPVLRQATGELVKVHRDGA
;
A
#
# COMPACT_ATOMS: atom_id res chain seq x y z
N MET A 1 -9.42 8.43 9.37
CA MET A 1 -8.34 7.86 10.22
C MET A 1 -8.61 8.22 11.67
N CYS A 2 -8.05 7.47 12.62
CA CYS A 2 -8.25 7.70 14.04
C CYS A 2 -7.02 8.43 14.63
N PRO A 3 -6.97 9.78 14.59
CA PRO A 3 -5.78 10.55 14.94
C PRO A 3 -5.35 10.35 16.39
N LEU A 4 -6.29 10.01 17.28
CA LEU A 4 -6.03 9.82 18.70
C LEU A 4 -5.05 8.68 19.00
N TRP A 5 -5.01 7.64 18.15
CA TRP A 5 -4.25 6.42 18.42
C TRP A 5 -3.20 6.11 17.36
N HIS A 6 -3.41 6.59 16.13
CA HIS A 6 -2.60 6.18 14.99
C HIS A 6 -1.14 6.64 15.09
N GLU A 7 -0.91 7.93 15.29
CA GLU A 7 0.45 8.48 15.43
C GLU A 7 1.18 7.93 16.68
N PRO A 8 0.60 7.93 17.90
CA PRO A 8 1.27 7.39 19.08
C PRO A 8 1.62 5.89 18.96
N LEU A 9 0.85 5.12 18.19
CA LEU A 9 1.15 3.73 17.91
C LEU A 9 2.33 3.60 16.94
N LEU A 10 2.32 4.35 15.84
CA LEU A 10 3.38 4.30 14.83
C LEU A 10 4.74 4.71 15.40
N GLU A 11 4.79 5.70 16.30
CA GLU A 11 6.02 6.10 17.00
C GLU A 11 6.68 4.94 17.77
N ARG A 12 5.87 3.97 18.23
CA ARG A 12 6.35 2.79 18.97
C ARG A 12 6.73 1.63 18.05
N LEU A 13 6.27 1.63 16.80
CA LEU A 13 6.57 0.60 15.81
C LEU A 13 7.84 0.98 15.02
N THR A 14 9.00 0.92 15.67
CA THR A 14 10.28 1.42 15.14
C THR A 14 10.88 0.60 13.98
N SER A 15 10.32 -0.57 13.70
CA SER A 15 10.84 -1.50 12.69
C SER A 15 9.91 -1.70 11.49
N ILE A 16 9.01 -0.76 11.22
CA ILE A 16 8.18 -0.79 10.00
C ILE A 16 9.10 -0.69 8.77
N LYS A 17 9.03 -1.71 7.91
CA LYS A 17 9.78 -1.75 6.64
C LYS A 17 8.92 -1.50 5.40
N LEU A 18 7.60 -1.64 5.53
CA LEU A 18 6.64 -1.54 4.45
C LEU A 18 5.25 -1.16 5.00
N THR A 19 4.61 -0.18 4.38
CA THR A 19 3.23 0.24 4.71
C THR A 19 2.30 0.03 3.53
N LEU A 20 1.20 -0.70 3.73
CA LEU A 20 0.19 -0.95 2.69
C LEU A 20 -1.00 -0.02 2.86
N LEU A 21 -1.24 0.85 1.88
CA LEU A 21 -2.30 1.86 1.91
C LEU A 21 -3.55 1.33 1.16
N ILE A 22 -4.40 0.61 1.89
CA ILE A 22 -5.55 -0.10 1.31
C ILE A 22 -6.78 0.83 1.28
N GLY A 23 -7.21 1.17 0.06
CA GLY A 23 -8.39 2.00 -0.19
C GLY A 23 -8.18 3.50 0.02
N ASN A 24 -9.19 4.29 -0.37
CA ASN A 24 -9.09 5.74 -0.47
C ASN A 24 -8.81 6.44 0.86
N TYR A 25 -9.37 5.96 1.97
CA TYR A 25 -9.14 6.61 3.28
C TYR A 25 -7.70 6.48 3.75
N ALA A 26 -7.06 5.33 3.53
CA ALA A 26 -5.65 5.13 3.87
C ALA A 26 -4.75 5.97 2.96
N GLN A 27 -5.00 5.93 1.65
CA GLN A 27 -4.24 6.71 0.67
C GLN A 27 -4.35 8.21 0.93
N ALA A 28 -5.56 8.73 1.16
CA ALA A 28 -5.78 10.16 1.41
C ALA A 28 -5.07 10.68 2.68
N HIS A 29 -4.92 9.85 3.71
CA HIS A 29 -4.27 10.27 4.94
C HIS A 29 -2.76 10.38 4.80
N TYR A 30 -2.12 9.43 4.11
CA TYR A 30 -0.66 9.40 3.93
C TYR A 30 -0.18 10.25 2.75
N TRP A 31 -1.11 10.80 1.96
CA TRP A 31 -0.83 11.47 0.70
C TRP A 31 -1.40 12.90 0.73
N THR A 32 -0.92 13.70 1.68
CA THR A 32 -1.37 15.08 1.91
C THR A 32 -0.88 16.07 0.84
N ASP A 33 0.34 15.92 0.31
CA ASP A 33 0.94 16.90 -0.63
C ASP A 33 0.94 16.51 -2.11
N ARG A 34 0.67 15.26 -2.44
CA ARG A 34 0.86 14.74 -3.81
C ARG A 34 -0.43 14.30 -4.49
N ARG A 35 -1.61 14.63 -3.97
CA ARG A 35 -2.87 13.92 -4.26
C ARG A 35 -3.13 13.76 -5.76
N THR A 36 -2.70 12.64 -6.34
CA THR A 36 -2.92 12.30 -7.74
C THR A 36 -4.34 11.76 -7.84
N GLY A 37 -5.29 12.64 -8.14
CA GLY A 37 -6.62 12.24 -8.60
C GLY A 37 -7.37 11.22 -7.74
N ASN A 38 -7.95 10.23 -8.41
CA ASN A 38 -8.79 9.17 -7.80
C ASN A 38 -7.96 7.95 -7.39
N MET A 39 -8.58 6.94 -6.74
CA MET A 39 -7.91 5.70 -6.31
C MET A 39 -7.01 5.08 -7.39
N THR A 40 -7.48 5.06 -8.63
CA THR A 40 -6.78 4.45 -9.76
C THR A 40 -5.49 5.18 -10.06
N ASP A 41 -5.50 6.52 -10.01
CA ASP A 41 -4.33 7.35 -10.29
C ASP A 41 -3.27 7.17 -9.20
N SER A 42 -3.70 7.12 -7.94
CA SER A 42 -2.81 6.79 -6.80
C SER A 42 -2.17 5.41 -6.97
N VAL A 43 -2.96 4.39 -7.33
CA VAL A 43 -2.44 3.03 -7.54
C VAL A 43 -1.55 2.97 -8.78
N ALA A 44 -1.84 3.71 -9.84
CA ALA A 44 -1.00 3.77 -11.03
C ALA A 44 0.36 4.42 -10.74
N ASN A 45 0.39 5.42 -9.86
CA ASN A 45 1.59 6.12 -9.42
C ASN A 45 2.32 5.45 -8.24
N TRP A 46 2.09 4.15 -8.01
CA TRP A 46 2.68 3.39 -6.90
C TRP A 46 4.22 3.48 -6.82
N ARG A 47 4.89 3.58 -7.97
CA ARG A 47 6.36 3.70 -8.05
C ARG A 47 6.93 4.95 -7.36
N SER A 48 6.12 6.01 -7.19
CA SER A 48 6.56 7.25 -6.56
C SER A 48 6.75 7.16 -5.04
N VAL A 49 6.21 6.10 -4.42
CA VAL A 49 6.24 5.86 -2.97
C VAL A 49 6.77 4.48 -2.59
N ALA A 50 6.93 3.59 -3.57
CA ALA A 50 7.64 2.33 -3.40
C ALA A 50 9.15 2.55 -3.15
N PRO A 51 9.84 1.62 -2.47
CA PRO A 51 9.32 0.39 -1.85
C PRO A 51 8.74 0.59 -0.44
N ALA A 52 8.82 1.79 0.12
CA ALA A 52 8.39 2.07 1.49
C ALA A 52 6.87 1.95 1.67
N MET A 53 6.09 2.33 0.65
CA MET A 53 4.64 2.31 0.68
C MET A 53 4.04 1.78 -0.62
N PHE A 54 2.90 1.09 -0.53
CA PHE A 54 2.13 0.65 -1.70
C PHE A 54 0.66 1.07 -1.58
N PRO A 55 0.15 1.95 -2.47
CA PRO A 55 -1.27 2.20 -2.59
C PRO A 55 -1.95 0.99 -3.26
N LEU A 56 -2.97 0.45 -2.61
CA LEU A 56 -3.71 -0.72 -3.09
C LEU A 56 -5.21 -0.45 -3.09
N PRO A 57 -5.97 -1.01 -4.05
CA PRO A 57 -7.40 -1.00 -3.95
C PRO A 57 -7.88 -1.88 -2.79
N HIS A 58 -9.10 -1.65 -2.29
CA HIS A 58 -9.66 -2.51 -1.25
C HIS A 58 -9.97 -3.91 -1.82
N PRO A 59 -9.65 -5.01 -1.08
CA PRO A 59 -9.87 -6.39 -1.54
C PRO A 59 -11.36 -6.83 -1.47
N SER A 60 -12.30 -5.88 -1.63
CA SER A 60 -13.73 -6.20 -1.65
C SER A 60 -14.11 -6.77 -3.02
N PRO A 61 -15.07 -7.72 -3.10
CA PRO A 61 -15.62 -8.17 -4.37
C PRO A 61 -16.16 -7.04 -5.26
N ARG A 62 -16.55 -5.91 -4.65
CA ARG A 62 -16.96 -4.69 -5.36
C ARG A 62 -15.85 -4.14 -6.28
N ASN A 63 -14.60 -4.48 -6.01
CA ASN A 63 -13.45 -4.04 -6.79
C ASN A 63 -13.12 -4.97 -7.98
N ASN A 64 -13.83 -6.09 -8.16
CA ASN A 64 -13.60 -7.00 -9.29
C ASN A 64 -13.79 -6.31 -10.65
N GLY A 65 -14.77 -5.40 -10.75
CA GLY A 65 -14.97 -4.59 -11.95
C GLY A 65 -13.81 -3.61 -12.22
N TRP A 66 -13.17 -3.11 -11.17
CA TRP A 66 -11.98 -2.27 -11.30
C TRP A 66 -10.78 -3.09 -11.76
N LEU A 67 -10.55 -4.28 -11.19
CA LEU A 67 -9.46 -5.18 -11.58
C LEU A 67 -9.55 -5.56 -13.07
N LYS A 68 -10.76 -5.91 -13.54
CA LYS A 68 -11.00 -6.20 -14.97
C LYS A 68 -10.67 -5.03 -15.90
N ARG A 69 -10.90 -3.79 -15.46
CA ARG A 69 -10.60 -2.58 -16.24
C ARG A 69 -9.14 -2.13 -16.12
N ASN A 70 -8.41 -2.63 -15.12
CA ASN A 70 -7.04 -2.23 -14.80
C ASN A 70 -6.12 -3.46 -14.72
N PRO A 71 -5.96 -4.22 -15.82
CA PRO A 71 -5.15 -5.45 -15.80
C PRO A 71 -3.67 -5.20 -15.48
N TRP A 72 -3.18 -3.98 -15.74
CA TRP A 72 -1.84 -3.55 -15.35
C TRP A 72 -1.57 -3.68 -13.84
N PHE A 73 -2.61 -3.65 -12.99
CA PHE A 73 -2.43 -3.86 -11.56
C PHE A 73 -1.79 -5.22 -11.26
N GLU A 74 -2.27 -6.26 -11.95
CA GLU A 74 -1.78 -7.63 -11.75
C GLU A 74 -0.39 -7.84 -12.35
N HIS A 75 -0.09 -7.21 -13.48
CA HIS A 75 1.19 -7.39 -14.17
C HIS A 75 2.31 -6.48 -13.65
N ASP A 76 1.98 -5.27 -13.19
CA ASP A 76 2.99 -4.27 -12.84
C ASP A 76 3.16 -4.10 -11.33
N VAL A 77 2.06 -4.16 -10.56
CA VAL A 77 2.08 -3.86 -9.12
C VAL A 77 2.30 -5.13 -8.31
N LEU A 78 1.50 -6.17 -8.56
CA LEU A 78 1.52 -7.38 -7.74
C LEU A 78 2.88 -8.11 -7.72
N PRO A 79 3.64 -8.24 -8.82
CA PRO A 79 4.92 -8.95 -8.77
C PRO A 79 5.92 -8.24 -7.85
N VAL A 80 5.99 -6.91 -7.93
CA VAL A 80 6.90 -6.10 -7.09
C VAL A 80 6.47 -6.13 -5.63
N LEU A 81 5.16 -6.03 -5.36
CA LEU A 81 4.64 -6.18 -4.00
C LEU A 81 4.94 -7.58 -3.42
N ARG A 82 4.78 -8.64 -4.20
CA ARG A 82 5.09 -10.02 -3.79
C ARG A 82 6.57 -10.19 -3.48
N GLN A 83 7.45 -9.60 -4.29
CA GLN A 83 8.88 -9.61 -4.01
C GLN A 83 9.19 -8.88 -2.70
N ALA A 84 8.74 -7.63 -2.55
CA ALA A 84 9.01 -6.82 -1.35
C ALA A 84 8.49 -7.50 -0.06
N THR A 85 7.26 -8.03 -0.10
CA THR A 85 6.69 -8.77 1.03
C THR A 85 7.40 -10.10 1.28
N GLY A 86 7.77 -10.83 0.23
CA GLY A 86 8.49 -12.09 0.31
C GLY A 86 9.87 -11.94 0.95
N GLU A 87 10.61 -10.90 0.60
CA GLU A 87 11.91 -10.57 1.21
C GLU A 87 11.74 -10.27 2.71
N LEU A 88 10.77 -9.43 3.07
CA LEU A 88 10.53 -9.06 4.47
C LEU A 88 10.07 -10.23 5.35
N VAL A 89 9.20 -11.10 4.81
CA VAL A 89 8.74 -12.29 5.55
C VAL A 89 9.85 -13.31 5.76
N LYS A 90 10.77 -13.46 4.80
CA LYS A 90 11.95 -14.33 4.97
C LYS A 90 12.90 -13.80 6.04
N VAL A 91 13.24 -12.51 5.99
CA VAL A 91 14.10 -11.86 7.00
C VAL A 91 13.56 -12.06 8.42
N HIS A 92 12.25 -12.02 8.61
CA HIS A 92 11.65 -12.29 9.92
C HIS A 92 11.78 -13.75 10.37
N ARG A 93 11.74 -14.71 9.44
CA ARG A 93 11.86 -16.15 9.75
C ARG A 93 13.28 -16.58 10.07
N ASP A 94 14.27 -15.95 9.43
CA ASP A 94 15.68 -16.31 9.57
C ASP A 94 16.36 -15.58 10.76
N GLY A 95 15.67 -14.59 11.35
CA GLY A 95 16.13 -13.81 12.50
C GLY A 95 15.38 -14.09 13.82
N ALA A 96 14.65 -15.20 13.91
CA ALA A 96 13.90 -15.65 15.09
C ALA A 96 14.50 -16.91 15.71
#